data_AF-A0A143HCK2-F1
#
_entry.id   AF-A0A143HCK2-F1
#
_cell.length_a   1.000
_cell.length_b   1.000
_cell.length_c   1.000
_cell.angle_alpha   90.00
_cell.angle_beta   90.00
_cell.angle_gamma   90.00
#
_symmetry.space_group_name_H-M   'P 1'
#
loop_
_entity.id
_entity.type
_entity.pdbx_description
1 polymer ?
#
loop_
_entity_poly.entity_id
_entity_poly.type
_entity_poly.pdbx_seq_one_letter_code
_entity_poly.pdbx_strand_id
1 'polypeptide(L)'
;MTTDKLKQYIALFGGLLSAVLLFLQSLGIDLKWYTGESIDAFTNVLLAAVPFALVVYGIWKNTYVVSDIAKIQEKELEKKGLK
;
A
#
# COMPACT_ATOMS: atom_id res chain seq x y z
N MET A 1 4.12 16.84 -0.23
CA MET A 1 5.20 16.20 -1.01
C MET A 1 4.75 16.17 -2.47
N THR A 2 5.55 16.67 -3.41
CA THR A 2 5.21 16.58 -4.85
C THR A 2 5.53 15.18 -5.38
N THR A 3 4.83 14.75 -6.43
CA THR A 3 5.03 13.44 -7.07
C THR A 3 6.49 13.23 -7.50
N ASP A 4 7.15 14.28 -7.98
CA ASP A 4 8.55 14.21 -8.41
C ASP A 4 9.52 14.01 -7.24
N LYS A 5 9.28 14.68 -6.10
CA LYS A 5 10.08 14.47 -4.90
C LYS A 5 9.89 13.07 -4.33
N LEU A 6 8.67 12.54 -4.35
CA LEU A 6 8.41 11.16 -3.96
C LEU A 6 9.20 10.16 -4.82
N LYS A 7 9.17 10.31 -6.15
CA LYS A 7 9.95 9.46 -7.06
C LYS A 7 11.45 9.53 -6.78
N GLN A 8 11.97 10.74 -6.54
CA GLN A 8 13.38 10.94 -6.18
C GLN A 8 13.75 10.18 -4.90
N TYR A 9 12.90 10.25 -3.86
CA TYR A 9 13.15 9.50 -2.63
C TYR A 9 13.10 7.98 -2.86
N ILE A 10 12.11 7.47 -3.60
CA ILE A 10 12.02 6.04 -3.93
C ILE A 10 13.30 5.57 -4.65
N ALA A 11 13.78 6.35 -5.64
CA ALA A 11 15.01 6.03 -6.36
C ALA A 11 16.25 6.06 -5.45
N LEU A 12 16.37 7.05 -4.57
CA LEU A 12 17.49 7.18 -3.65
C LEU A 12 17.54 6.00 -2.66
N PHE A 13 16.42 5.68 -2.02
CA PHE A 13 16.33 4.55 -1.09
C PHE A 13 16.54 3.21 -1.81
N GLY A 14 15.96 3.03 -2.99
CA GLY A 14 16.18 1.83 -3.81
C GLY A 14 17.65 1.65 -4.19
N GLY A 15 18.31 2.73 -4.64
CA GLY A 15 19.74 2.71 -4.96
C GLY A 15 20.62 2.37 -3.76
N LEU A 16 20.34 2.97 -2.60
CA LEU A 16 21.06 2.68 -1.35
C LEU A 16 20.90 1.21 -0.94
N LEU A 17 19.67 0.68 -0.94
CA LEU A 17 19.41 -0.71 -0.57
C LEU A 17 20.10 -1.69 -1.52
N SER A 18 20.10 -1.41 -2.83
CA SER A 18 20.85 -2.20 -3.82
C SER A 18 22.35 -2.17 -3.55
N ALA A 19 22.93 -1.01 -3.22
CA ALA A 19 24.35 -0.92 -2.87
C ALA A 19 24.70 -1.71 -1.60
N VAL A 20 23.83 -1.65 -0.58
CA VAL A 20 23.97 -2.45 0.64
C VAL A 20 23.91 -3.95 0.32
N LEU A 21 22.98 -4.38 -0.52
CA LEU A 21 22.89 -5.78 -0.94
C LEU A 21 24.18 -6.27 -1.62
N LEU A 22 24.70 -5.49 -2.57
CA LEU A 22 25.95 -5.80 -3.28
C LEU A 22 27.14 -5.88 -2.31
N PHE A 23 27.20 -4.99 -1.32
CA PHE A 23 28.21 -5.04 -0.27
C PHE A 23 28.09 -6.31 0.59
N LEU A 24 26.89 -6.72 0.96
CA LEU A 24 26.69 -7.96 1.70
C LEU A 24 27.13 -9.19 0.88
N GLN A 25 26.84 -9.20 -0.42
CA GLN A 25 27.29 -10.24 -1.34
C GLN A 25 28.83 -10.27 -1.46
N SER A 26 29.50 -9.11 -1.47
CA SER A 26 30.97 -9.07 -1.50
C SER A 26 31.62 -9.61 -0.22
N LEU A 27 30.89 -9.62 0.90
CA LEU A 27 31.28 -10.29 2.15
C LEU A 27 30.92 -11.79 2.17
N GLY A 28 30.36 -12.33 1.09
CA GLY A 28 29.91 -13.73 0.99
C GLY A 28 28.54 -14.00 1.62
N ILE A 29 27.75 -12.96 1.92
CA ILE A 29 26.39 -13.09 2.45
C ILE A 29 25.41 -13.10 1.26
N ASP A 30 25.04 -14.31 0.83
CA ASP A 30 24.07 -14.50 -0.26
C ASP A 30 22.65 -14.76 0.25
N LEU A 31 21.73 -13.90 -0.17
CA LEU A 31 20.29 -14.08 0.08
C LEU A 31 19.71 -15.01 -0.99
N LYS A 32 19.68 -16.32 -0.73
CA LYS A 32 19.17 -17.34 -1.68
C LYS A 32 17.73 -17.11 -2.15
N TRP A 33 16.95 -16.39 -1.37
CA TRP A 33 15.57 -16.03 -1.67
C TRP A 33 15.45 -14.72 -2.45
N TYR A 34 16.53 -13.99 -2.70
CA TYR A 34 16.53 -12.79 -3.54
C TYR A 34 16.73 -13.18 -5.01
N THR A 35 15.68 -13.77 -5.61
CA THR A 35 15.65 -14.26 -6.99
C THR A 35 14.63 -13.46 -7.80
N GLY A 36 14.70 -13.54 -9.13
CA GLY A 36 13.68 -12.93 -9.99
C GLY A 36 12.26 -13.43 -9.65
N GLU A 37 12.12 -14.75 -9.44
CA GLU A 37 10.83 -15.37 -9.11
C GLU A 37 10.22 -14.83 -7.81
N SER A 38 11.02 -14.65 -6.75
CA SER A 38 10.52 -14.13 -5.48
C SER A 38 10.18 -12.63 -5.55
N ILE A 39 10.95 -11.85 -6.32
CA ILE A 39 10.69 -10.43 -6.57
C ILE A 39 9.37 -10.29 -7.35
N ASP A 40 9.17 -11.09 -8.38
CA ASP A 40 7.95 -11.08 -9.19
C ASP A 40 6.74 -11.51 -8.36
N ALA A 41 6.86 -12.59 -7.58
CA ALA A 41 5.81 -13.03 -6.67
C ALA A 41 5.45 -11.94 -5.65
N PHE A 42 6.44 -11.29 -5.03
CA PHE A 42 6.21 -10.20 -4.09
C PHE A 42 5.56 -8.99 -4.75
N THR A 43 5.99 -8.65 -5.97
CA THR A 43 5.37 -7.56 -6.75
C THR A 43 3.90 -7.86 -7.04
N ASN A 44 3.56 -9.09 -7.41
CA ASN A 44 2.18 -9.52 -7.62
C ASN A 44 1.33 -9.43 -6.35
N VAL A 45 1.91 -9.78 -5.19
CA VAL A 45 1.24 -9.60 -3.89
C VAL A 45 0.93 -8.12 -3.66
N LEU A 46 1.87 -7.20 -3.90
CA LEU A 46 1.62 -5.76 -3.74
C LEU A 46 0.54 -5.24 -4.70
N LEU A 47 0.58 -5.68 -5.96
CA LEU A 47 -0.41 -5.33 -6.97
C LEU A 47 -1.83 -5.77 -6.60
N ALA A 48 -1.98 -6.91 -5.91
CA ALA A 48 -3.27 -7.37 -5.40
C ALA A 48 -3.65 -6.70 -4.06
N ALA A 49 -2.69 -6.54 -3.15
CA ALA A 49 -2.93 -6.06 -1.80
C ALA A 49 -3.27 -4.57 -1.73
N VAL A 50 -2.67 -3.72 -2.58
CA VAL A 50 -2.92 -2.27 -2.56
C VAL A 50 -4.37 -1.95 -2.94
N PRO A 51 -4.93 -2.45 -4.07
CA PRO A 51 -6.34 -2.24 -4.38
C PRO A 51 -7.27 -2.83 -3.31
N PHE A 52 -6.94 -4.02 -2.79
CA PHE A 52 -7.73 -4.65 -1.72
C PHE A 52 -7.78 -3.76 -0.47
N ALA A 53 -6.63 -3.24 -0.02
CA ALA A 53 -6.57 -2.35 1.14
C ALA A 53 -7.37 -1.04 0.92
N LEU A 54 -7.32 -0.48 -0.29
CA LEU A 54 -8.13 0.70 -0.63
C LEU A 54 -9.64 0.41 -0.58
N VAL A 55 -10.07 -0.75 -1.07
CA VAL A 55 -11.48 -1.18 -0.99
C VAL A 55 -11.90 -1.39 0.45
N VAL A 56 -11.10 -2.12 1.25
CA VAL A 56 -11.39 -2.34 2.67
C VAL A 56 -11.46 -1.01 3.43
N TYR A 57 -10.52 -0.10 3.18
CA TYR A 57 -10.52 1.23 3.78
C TYR A 57 -11.77 2.04 3.36
N GLY A 58 -12.15 1.97 2.09
CA GLY A 58 -13.37 2.61 1.58
C GLY A 58 -14.64 2.09 2.25
N ILE A 59 -14.76 0.76 2.40
CA ILE A 59 -15.87 0.13 3.12
C ILE A 59 -15.87 0.58 4.58
N TRP A 60 -14.73 0.50 5.26
CA TRP A 60 -14.60 0.87 6.67
C TRP A 60 -15.04 2.32 6.93
N LYS A 61 -14.63 3.26 6.08
CA LYS A 61 -15.00 4.68 6.20
C LYS A 61 -16.47 4.95 5.87
N ASN A 62 -17.07 4.18 4.95
CA ASN A 62 -18.45 4.38 4.51
C ASN A 62 -19.46 3.53 5.30
N THR A 63 -19.00 2.68 6.20
CA THR A 63 -19.88 1.86 7.04
C THR A 63 -20.31 2.66 8.28
N TYR A 64 -21.63 2.75 8.49
CA TYR A 64 -22.29 3.38 9.64
C TYR A 64 -21.94 2.76 11.00
N VAL A 65 -21.32 1.58 11.01
CA VAL A 65 -20.79 0.97 12.25
C VAL A 65 -19.62 1.79 12.83
N VAL A 66 -18.78 2.40 11.99
CA VAL A 66 -17.55 3.08 12.44
C VAL A 66 -17.57 4.59 12.18
N SER A 67 -18.22 5.05 11.11
CA SER A 67 -18.22 6.46 10.73
C SER A 67 -19.44 7.20 11.27
N ASP A 68 -19.24 8.15 12.18
CA ASP A 68 -20.31 9.01 12.70
C ASP A 68 -20.94 9.90 11.62
N ILE A 69 -20.17 10.26 10.58
CA ILE A 69 -20.68 10.97 9.41
C ILE A 69 -21.67 10.09 8.63
N ALA A 70 -21.36 8.81 8.45
CA ALA A 70 -22.25 7.88 7.76
C ALA A 70 -23.56 7.65 8.54
N LYS A 71 -23.51 7.62 9.89
CA LYS A 71 -24.72 7.57 10.74
C LYS A 71 -25.60 8.81 10.59
N ILE A 72 -25.00 10.01 10.53
CA ILE A 72 -25.73 11.27 10.34
C ILE A 72 -26.37 11.28 8.94
N GLN A 73 -25.63 10.82 7.92
CA GLN A 73 -26.11 10.75 6.55
C GLN A 73 -27.27 9.76 6.38
N GLU A 74 -27.21 8.62 7.06
CA GLU A 74 -28.30 7.64 7.10
C GLU A 74 -29.58 8.22 7.75
N LYS A 75 -29.46 8.85 8.92
CA LYS A 75 -30.61 9.52 9.57
C LYS A 75 -31.22 10.63 8.73
N GLU A 76 -30.41 11.38 7.99
CA GLU A 76 -30.91 12.42 7.07
C GLU A 76 -31.58 11.84 5.81
N LEU A 77 -31.13 10.69 5.32
CA LEU A 77 -31.77 9.97 4.21
C LEU A 77 -33.12 9.38 4.63
N GLU A 78 -33.21 8.80 5.83
CA GLU A 78 -34.48 8.31 6.41
C GLU A 78 -35.50 9.45 6.58
N LYS A 79 -35.08 10.59 7.14
CA LYS A 79 -35.96 11.78 7.29
C LYS A 79 -36.51 12.29 5.95
N LYS A 80 -35.76 12.11 4.87
CA LYS A 80 -36.13 12.53 3.52
C LYS A 80 -36.93 11.46 2.75
N GLY A 81 -37.13 10.28 3.34
CA GLY A 81 -37.81 9.15 2.68
C GLY A 81 -37.06 8.60 1.47
N LEU A 82 -35.75 8.83 1.40
CA LEU A 82 -34.89 8.41 0.28
C LEU A 82 -34.22 7.06 0.52
N LYS A 83 -34.49 6.44 1.68
CA LYS A 83 -33.99 5.14 2.10
C LYS A 83 -35.00 4.50 3.03
#